data_AF-A0AA38MPK2-F1
#
_entry.id   AF-A0AA38MPK2-F1
#
_cell.length_a   1.000
_cell.length_b   1.000
_cell.length_c   1.000
_cell.angle_alpha   90.00
_cell.angle_beta   90.00
_cell.angle_gamma   90.00
#
_symmetry.space_group_name_H-M   'P 1'
#
loop_
_entity.id
_entity.type
_entity.pdbx_description
1 polymer ?
#
loop_
_entity_poly.entity_id
_entity_poly.type
_entity_poly.pdbx_seq_one_letter_code
_entity_poly.pdbx_strand_id
1 'polypeptide(L)'
;MNVWKLTIKRNILMLRIVGLWPKRNEILKLNLYTFYAIISTQLYLSCHTFFQLMQMYFVDDLEALISTIVASCSELLASIKAIYFLINAKLLKQLMDKLNTESFQPRTSEELALVEPELYVWQVMYLVFSLSGYMTIALFTFFPILDHSVYDYQLPFPAWYPFNFKVSPVYEIVYFYQAISTWYLGVAHVNMDLLMAALMLFAGVQCDILCHRLKNLTELSKESDNEITECIKHHQKIISFTKECNTFVNMMVLGQFCSGLTSQALCMFELSVVGFMSNEFYSYLFYVGAVTVQIFLYCWFGNEIELKVSHVY
;
A
#
# COMPACT_ATOMS: atom_id res chain seq x y z
N MET A 1 17.20 -9.91 18.27
CA MET A 1 16.60 -8.63 17.83
C MET A 1 15.63 -8.93 16.70
N ASN A 2 14.38 -8.44 16.72
CA ASN A 2 13.38 -8.84 15.71
C ASN A 2 13.55 -8.05 14.40
N VAL A 3 14.31 -8.63 13.47
CA VAL A 3 14.69 -7.99 12.20
C VAL A 3 13.47 -7.60 11.36
N TRP A 4 12.43 -8.43 11.31
CA TRP A 4 11.23 -8.22 10.51
C TRP A 4 10.49 -6.92 10.87
N LYS A 5 10.22 -6.72 12.16
CA LYS A 5 9.49 -5.54 12.64
C LYS A 5 10.32 -4.26 12.54
N LEU A 6 11.64 -4.39 12.68
CA LEU A 6 12.58 -3.28 12.48
C LEU A 6 12.57 -2.82 11.02
N THR A 7 12.58 -3.75 10.07
CA THR A 7 12.51 -3.47 8.64
C THR A 7 11.30 -2.61 8.29
N ILE A 8 10.10 -3.01 8.70
CA ILE A 8 8.86 -2.28 8.36
C ILE A 8 8.43 -1.22 9.40
N LYS A 9 9.32 -0.80 10.30
CA LYS A 9 8.97 0.13 11.40
C LYS A 9 8.39 1.45 10.89
N ARG A 10 8.97 2.01 9.83
CA ARG A 10 8.51 3.27 9.21
C ARG A 10 7.12 3.11 8.61
N ASN A 11 6.90 2.04 7.84
CA ASN A 11 5.60 1.69 7.27
C ASN A 11 4.51 1.56 8.36
N ILE A 12 4.79 0.82 9.44
CA ILE A 12 3.87 0.68 10.58
C ILE A 12 3.55 2.03 11.23
N LEU A 13 4.55 2.92 11.36
CA LEU A 13 4.35 4.25 11.92
C LEU A 13 3.41 5.08 11.03
N MET A 14 3.63 5.08 9.72
CA MET A 14 2.77 5.81 8.78
C MET A 14 1.34 5.28 8.80
N LEU A 15 1.14 3.96 8.79
CA LEU A 15 -0.19 3.34 8.94
C LEU A 15 -0.86 3.71 10.26
N ARG A 16 -0.10 3.88 11.35
CA ARG A 16 -0.63 4.35 12.63
C ARG A 16 -1.05 5.81 12.57
N ILE A 17 -0.28 6.66 11.89
CA ILE A 17 -0.61 8.07 11.72
C ILE A 17 -1.96 8.20 10.99
N VAL A 18 -2.18 7.44 9.93
CA VAL A 18 -3.47 7.44 9.19
C VAL A 18 -4.54 6.54 9.82
N GLY A 19 -4.44 6.21 11.11
CA GLY A 19 -5.49 5.47 11.83
C GLY A 19 -5.61 3.97 11.51
N LEU A 20 -4.86 3.44 10.54
CA LEU A 20 -4.98 2.06 10.04
C LEU A 20 -4.19 1.02 10.86
N TRP A 21 -3.44 1.41 11.89
CA TRP A 21 -2.65 0.48 12.71
C TRP A 21 -2.92 0.57 14.23
N PRO A 22 -4.09 0.10 14.70
CA PRO A 22 -4.38 -0.02 16.13
C PRO A 22 -3.45 -1.03 16.83
N LYS A 23 -3.11 -0.81 18.11
CA LYS A 23 -2.53 -1.84 18.98
C LYS A 23 -3.62 -2.84 19.37
N ARG A 24 -3.24 -4.03 19.83
CA ARG A 24 -4.20 -5.09 20.21
C ARG A 24 -5.28 -4.63 21.19
N ASN A 25 -4.89 -3.91 22.24
CA ASN A 25 -5.84 -3.42 23.22
C ASN A 25 -6.80 -2.37 22.64
N GLU A 26 -6.40 -1.67 21.58
CA GLU A 26 -7.18 -0.65 20.87
C GLU A 26 -8.18 -1.30 19.88
N ILE A 27 -7.91 -2.53 19.44
CA ILE A 27 -8.86 -3.34 18.63
C ILE A 27 -10.05 -3.80 19.49
N LEU A 28 -9.79 -4.12 20.76
CA LEU A 28 -10.76 -4.71 21.68
C LEU A 28 -11.52 -3.66 22.53
N LYS A 29 -11.02 -2.42 22.61
CA LYS A 29 -11.62 -1.34 23.42
C LYS A 29 -11.59 -0.02 22.66
N LEU A 30 -12.72 0.70 22.67
CA LEU A 30 -12.80 2.08 22.19
C LEU A 30 -11.96 2.98 23.09
N ASN A 31 -10.85 3.49 22.56
CA ASN A 31 -10.01 4.47 23.23
C ASN A 31 -9.81 5.70 22.34
N LEU A 32 -9.04 6.69 22.81
CA LEU A 32 -8.77 7.92 22.07
C LEU A 32 -8.19 7.68 20.67
N TYR A 33 -7.33 6.66 20.51
CA TYR A 33 -6.78 6.32 19.21
C TYR A 33 -7.85 5.73 18.28
N THR A 34 -8.70 4.81 18.78
CA THR A 34 -9.78 4.23 17.97
C THR A 34 -10.79 5.30 17.55
N PHE A 35 -11.10 6.25 18.44
CA PHE A 35 -11.95 7.40 18.12
C PHE A 35 -11.32 8.30 17.05
N TYR A 36 -10.05 8.66 17.23
CA TYR A 36 -9.26 9.38 16.22
C TYR A 36 -9.30 8.66 14.87
N ALA A 37 -8.99 7.36 14.84
CA ALA A 37 -8.93 6.58 13.62
C ALA A 37 -10.27 6.54 12.89
N ILE A 38 -11.39 6.36 13.61
CA ILE A 38 -12.74 6.36 13.02
C ILE A 38 -13.07 7.73 12.43
N ILE A 39 -12.80 8.82 13.17
CA ILE A 39 -13.09 10.17 12.68
C ILE A 39 -12.21 10.52 11.49
N SER A 40 -10.91 10.23 11.56
CA SER A 40 -9.97 10.57 10.50
C SER A 40 -10.25 9.77 9.22
N THR A 41 -10.57 8.48 9.32
CA THR A 41 -10.94 7.70 8.13
C THR A 41 -12.28 8.16 7.56
N GLN A 42 -13.27 8.46 8.39
CA GLN A 42 -14.56 8.96 7.88
C GLN A 42 -14.39 10.31 7.19
N LEU A 43 -13.66 11.24 7.82
CA LEU A 43 -13.51 12.62 7.35
C LEU A 43 -12.63 12.74 6.11
N TYR A 44 -11.45 12.10 6.11
CA TYR A 44 -10.45 12.32 5.06
C TYR A 44 -10.45 11.25 3.97
N LEU A 45 -11.03 10.08 4.23
CA LEU A 45 -11.15 9.01 3.26
C LEU A 45 -12.57 8.97 2.69
N SER A 46 -13.56 8.62 3.52
CA SER A 46 -14.92 8.35 3.04
C SER A 46 -15.64 9.60 2.52
N CYS A 47 -15.55 10.72 3.23
CA CYS A 47 -16.18 11.97 2.77
C CYS A 47 -15.50 12.53 1.52
N HIS A 48 -14.18 12.45 1.41
CA HIS A 48 -13.46 12.96 0.24
C HIS A 48 -13.84 12.19 -1.03
N THR A 49 -13.76 10.86 -0.96
CA THR A 49 -14.18 9.98 -2.06
C THR A 49 -15.66 10.14 -2.40
N PHE A 50 -16.52 10.37 -1.41
CA PHE A 50 -17.95 10.63 -1.65
C PHE A 50 -18.18 11.89 -2.52
N PHE A 51 -17.51 13.01 -2.22
CA PHE A 51 -17.68 14.24 -2.99
C PHE A 51 -17.17 14.13 -4.43
N GLN A 52 -16.09 13.36 -4.66
CA GLN A 52 -15.62 13.06 -6.00
C GLN A 52 -16.57 12.12 -6.76
N LEU A 53 -17.11 11.08 -6.10
CA LEU A 53 -18.11 10.22 -6.73
C LEU A 53 -19.38 11.00 -7.09
N MET A 54 -19.78 11.97 -6.27
CA MET A 54 -20.91 12.85 -6.59
C MET A 54 -20.61 13.71 -7.83
N GLN A 55 -19.38 14.16 -8.03
CA GLN A 55 -18.98 14.94 -9.21
C GLN A 55 -19.33 14.22 -10.52
N MET A 56 -19.24 12.89 -10.57
CA MET A 56 -19.58 12.10 -11.76
C MET A 56 -21.03 12.29 -12.23
N TYR A 57 -21.95 12.58 -11.32
CA TYR A 57 -23.38 12.73 -11.64
C TYR A 57 -23.72 14.15 -12.12
N PHE A 58 -22.87 15.13 -11.83
CA PHE A 58 -23.12 16.54 -12.11
C PHE A 58 -22.22 17.13 -13.19
N VAL A 59 -21.28 16.33 -13.73
CA VAL A 59 -20.39 16.76 -14.79
C VAL A 59 -21.00 16.42 -16.15
N ASP A 60 -21.17 17.44 -16.99
CA ASP A 60 -21.70 17.28 -18.36
C ASP A 60 -20.58 17.14 -19.42
N ASP A 61 -19.35 17.54 -19.06
CA ASP A 61 -18.18 17.49 -19.93
C ASP A 61 -17.49 16.12 -19.87
N LEU A 62 -17.20 15.55 -21.04
CA LEU A 62 -16.64 14.20 -21.15
C LEU A 62 -15.21 14.10 -20.61
N GLU A 63 -14.38 15.12 -20.84
CA GLU A 63 -12.99 15.15 -20.40
C GLU A 63 -12.92 15.25 -18.87
N ALA A 64 -13.70 16.17 -18.30
CA ALA A 64 -13.85 16.29 -16.85
C ALA A 64 -14.46 15.01 -16.22
N LEU A 65 -15.37 14.33 -16.91
CA LEU A 65 -15.92 13.04 -16.47
C LEU A 65 -14.83 11.96 -16.43
N ILE A 66 -14.01 11.83 -17.48
CA ILE A 66 -12.94 10.82 -17.54
C ILE A 66 -11.91 11.07 -16.44
N SER A 67 -11.46 12.31 -16.27
CA SER A 67 -10.53 12.68 -15.19
C SER A 67 -11.10 12.35 -13.80
N THR A 68 -12.39 12.63 -13.58
CA THR A 68 -13.10 12.29 -12.34
C THR A 68 -13.20 10.77 -12.13
N ILE A 69 -13.44 9.98 -13.18
CA ILE A 69 -13.49 8.51 -13.13
C ILE A 69 -12.14 7.93 -12.73
N VAL A 70 -11.06 8.40 -13.35
CA VAL A 70 -9.70 7.95 -13.02
C VAL A 70 -9.38 8.19 -11.55
N ALA A 71 -9.58 9.42 -11.06
CA ALA A 71 -9.28 9.77 -9.67
C ALA A 71 -10.14 8.95 -8.70
N SER A 72 -11.46 8.94 -8.91
CA SER A 72 -12.41 8.30 -7.99
C SER A 72 -12.24 6.78 -7.94
N CYS A 73 -11.83 6.14 -9.04
CA CYS A 73 -11.58 4.69 -9.07
C CYS A 73 -10.43 4.30 -8.11
N SER A 74 -9.33 5.04 -8.17
CA SER A 74 -8.18 4.84 -7.28
C SER A 74 -8.53 5.13 -5.82
N GLU A 75 -9.28 6.20 -5.56
CA GLU A 75 -9.70 6.55 -4.20
C GLU A 75 -10.71 5.56 -3.60
N LEU A 76 -11.64 5.06 -4.41
CA LEU A 76 -12.57 4.02 -4.00
C LEU A 76 -11.82 2.74 -3.62
N LEU A 77 -10.82 2.34 -4.42
CA LEU A 77 -9.97 1.20 -4.07
C LEU A 77 -9.21 1.44 -2.76
N ALA A 78 -8.61 2.62 -2.58
CA ALA A 78 -7.92 2.97 -1.33
C ALA A 78 -8.87 2.91 -0.12
N SER A 79 -10.10 3.38 -0.28
CA SER A 79 -11.16 3.29 0.73
C SER A 79 -11.52 1.84 1.08
N ILE A 80 -11.71 0.99 0.06
CA ILE A 80 -11.99 -0.43 0.24
C ILE A 80 -10.83 -1.13 0.96
N LYS A 81 -9.57 -0.85 0.56
CA LYS A 81 -8.36 -1.38 1.20
C LYS A 81 -8.29 -0.98 2.68
N ALA A 82 -8.54 0.28 2.99
CA ALA A 82 -8.50 0.78 4.37
C ALA A 82 -9.52 0.06 5.27
N ILE A 83 -10.76 -0.07 4.80
CA ILE A 83 -11.81 -0.80 5.51
C ILE A 83 -11.40 -2.27 5.70
N TYR A 84 -10.89 -2.91 4.63
CA TYR A 84 -10.42 -4.29 4.68
C TYR A 84 -9.27 -4.48 5.68
N PHE A 85 -8.31 -3.57 5.72
CA PHE A 85 -7.20 -3.57 6.69
C PHE A 85 -7.70 -3.47 8.13
N LEU A 86 -8.68 -2.61 8.40
CA LEU A 86 -9.26 -2.45 9.73
C LEU A 86 -10.04 -3.71 10.17
N ILE A 87 -10.86 -4.28 9.29
CA ILE A 87 -11.60 -5.53 9.56
C ILE A 87 -10.62 -6.67 9.86
N ASN A 88 -9.55 -6.78 9.06
CA ASN A 88 -8.56 -7.85 9.17
C ASN A 88 -7.37 -7.50 10.07
N ALA A 89 -7.45 -6.43 10.86
CA ALA A 89 -6.35 -5.98 11.72
C ALA A 89 -5.88 -7.09 12.68
N LYS A 90 -6.80 -7.94 13.18
CA LYS A 90 -6.47 -9.08 14.05
C LYS A 90 -5.58 -10.11 13.33
N LEU A 91 -5.95 -10.50 12.12
CA LEU A 91 -5.17 -11.43 11.28
C LEU A 91 -3.77 -10.86 11.03
N LEU A 92 -3.70 -9.58 10.66
CA LEU A 92 -2.44 -8.89 10.41
C LEU A 92 -1.53 -8.87 11.65
N LYS A 93 -2.09 -8.67 12.85
CA LYS A 93 -1.31 -8.80 14.10
C LYS A 93 -0.86 -10.23 14.37
N GLN A 94 -1.64 -11.25 13.97
CA GLN A 94 -1.27 -12.65 14.15
C GLN A 94 -0.11 -13.03 13.21
N LEU A 95 -0.14 -12.56 11.96
CA LEU A 95 0.97 -12.71 11.02
C LEU A 95 2.26 -12.09 11.56
N MET A 96 2.17 -10.87 12.10
CA MET A 96 3.32 -10.22 12.75
C MET A 96 3.84 -11.00 13.96
N ASP A 97 2.97 -11.67 14.72
CA ASP A 97 3.41 -12.52 15.84
C ASP A 97 4.11 -13.80 15.39
N LYS A 98 3.61 -14.44 14.32
CA LYS A 98 4.28 -15.62 13.74
C LYS A 98 5.71 -15.29 13.34
N LEU A 99 5.92 -14.14 12.70
CA LEU A 99 7.25 -13.63 12.37
C LEU A 99 8.12 -13.41 13.61
N ASN A 100 7.53 -13.09 14.76
CA ASN A 100 8.26 -12.89 16.01
C ASN A 100 8.65 -14.19 16.74
N THR A 101 8.17 -15.34 16.28
CA THR A 101 8.53 -16.63 16.90
C THR A 101 9.98 -16.99 16.59
N GLU A 102 10.62 -17.74 17.49
CA GLU A 102 12.02 -18.17 17.35
C GLU A 102 12.28 -18.94 16.05
N SER A 103 11.33 -19.75 15.59
CA SER A 103 11.46 -20.49 14.32
C SER A 103 11.63 -19.60 13.09
N PHE A 104 11.10 -18.37 13.15
CA PHE A 104 11.17 -17.39 12.06
C PHE A 104 12.36 -16.43 12.21
N GLN A 105 13.17 -16.55 13.26
CA GLN A 105 14.36 -15.72 13.40
C GLN A 105 15.56 -16.40 12.71
N PRO A 106 16.44 -15.62 12.06
CA PRO A 106 17.76 -16.12 11.68
C PRO A 106 18.54 -16.48 12.95
N ARG A 107 19.17 -17.65 12.96
CA ARG A 107 19.86 -18.23 14.13
C ARG A 107 21.38 -18.12 14.02
N THR A 108 21.91 -18.12 12.81
CA THR A 108 23.35 -18.08 12.53
C THR A 108 23.73 -16.79 11.80
N SER A 109 25.01 -16.44 11.81
CA SER A 109 25.53 -15.32 11.02
C SER A 109 25.34 -15.53 9.51
N GLU A 110 25.35 -16.77 9.04
CA GLU A 110 25.08 -17.11 7.64
C GLU A 110 23.61 -16.86 7.28
N GLU A 111 22.67 -17.32 8.12
CA GLU A 111 21.24 -17.02 7.92
C GLU A 111 20.98 -15.51 7.98
N LEU A 112 21.69 -14.77 8.83
CA LEU A 112 21.57 -13.32 8.88
C LEU A 112 22.10 -12.66 7.59
N ALA A 113 23.25 -13.10 7.09
CA ALA A 113 23.83 -12.61 5.83
C ALA A 113 22.98 -12.92 4.60
N LEU A 114 22.17 -13.98 4.65
CA LEU A 114 21.15 -14.31 3.64
C LEU A 114 19.97 -13.33 3.68
N VAL A 115 19.50 -12.99 4.88
CA VAL A 115 18.28 -12.20 5.11
C VAL A 115 18.51 -10.70 4.92
N GLU A 116 19.65 -10.16 5.37
CA GLU A 116 19.91 -8.72 5.40
C GLU A 116 19.81 -8.02 4.02
N PRO A 117 20.37 -8.56 2.92
CA PRO A 117 20.28 -7.94 1.60
C PRO A 117 18.82 -7.77 1.14
N GLU A 118 17.97 -8.76 1.40
CA GLU A 118 16.57 -8.71 1.01
C GLU A 118 15.77 -7.69 1.81
N LEU A 119 16.01 -7.63 3.12
CA LEU A 119 15.41 -6.60 3.97
C LEU A 119 15.88 -5.21 3.55
N TYR A 120 17.15 -5.07 3.15
CA TYR A 120 17.69 -3.81 2.63
C TYR A 120 17.02 -3.40 1.31
N VAL A 121 16.88 -4.33 0.35
CA VAL A 121 16.17 -4.09 -0.92
C VAL A 121 14.75 -3.59 -0.64
N TRP A 122 14.03 -4.21 0.28
CA TRP A 122 12.69 -3.74 0.65
C TRP A 122 12.72 -2.33 1.25
N GLN A 123 13.69 -1.99 2.10
CA GLN A 123 13.80 -0.64 2.69
C GLN A 123 14.07 0.43 1.63
N VAL A 124 14.92 0.11 0.64
CA VAL A 124 15.19 0.99 -0.50
C VAL A 124 13.93 1.15 -1.35
N MET A 125 13.26 0.05 -1.70
CA MET A 125 11.99 0.07 -2.43
C MET A 125 10.93 0.88 -1.68
N TYR A 126 10.81 0.70 -0.36
CA TYR A 126 9.91 1.47 0.49
C TYR A 126 10.19 2.96 0.38
N LEU A 127 11.45 3.37 0.47
CA LEU A 127 11.84 4.78 0.39
C LEU A 127 11.53 5.35 -0.99
N VAL A 128 11.96 4.68 -2.06
CA VAL A 128 11.78 5.15 -3.45
C VAL A 128 10.30 5.24 -3.79
N PHE A 129 9.53 4.19 -3.53
CA PHE A 129 8.11 4.13 -3.85
C PHE A 129 7.29 5.13 -3.02
N SER A 130 7.62 5.31 -1.73
CA SER A 130 6.95 6.31 -0.90
C SER A 130 7.28 7.72 -1.38
N LEU A 131 8.56 8.01 -1.68
CA LEU A 131 8.98 9.32 -2.16
C LEU A 131 8.33 9.65 -3.50
N SER A 132 8.31 8.71 -4.46
CA SER A 132 7.65 8.92 -5.75
C SER A 132 6.15 9.18 -5.57
N GLY A 133 5.47 8.39 -4.75
CA GLY A 133 4.04 8.57 -4.47
C GLY A 133 3.74 9.94 -3.84
N TYR A 134 4.52 10.34 -2.82
CA TYR A 134 4.34 11.62 -2.14
C TYR A 134 4.69 12.81 -3.03
N MET A 135 5.68 12.68 -3.91
CA MET A 135 5.98 13.70 -4.93
C MET A 135 4.82 13.86 -5.91
N THR A 136 4.22 12.76 -6.39
CA THR A 136 3.03 12.83 -7.24
C THR A 136 1.87 13.54 -6.54
N ILE A 137 1.59 13.17 -5.27
CA ILE A 137 0.53 13.83 -4.48
C ILE A 137 0.82 15.32 -4.28
N ALA A 138 2.07 15.69 -3.98
CA ALA A 138 2.48 17.07 -3.86
C ALA A 138 2.26 17.84 -5.17
N LEU A 139 2.65 17.25 -6.31
CA LEU A 139 2.43 17.86 -7.62
C LEU A 139 0.95 18.14 -7.86
N PHE A 140 0.06 17.15 -7.73
CA PHE A 140 -1.40 17.37 -7.90
C PHE A 140 -1.95 18.39 -6.89
N THR A 141 -1.48 18.38 -5.64
CA THR A 141 -1.93 19.32 -4.62
C THR A 141 -1.54 20.76 -4.97
N PHE A 142 -0.32 21.00 -5.44
CA PHE A 142 0.17 22.35 -5.74
C PHE A 142 -0.10 22.78 -7.19
N PHE A 143 -0.52 21.86 -8.06
CA PHE A 143 -0.70 22.13 -9.48
C PHE A 143 -1.61 23.34 -9.74
N PRO A 144 -2.83 23.44 -9.16
CA PRO A 144 -3.70 24.60 -9.38
C PRO A 144 -3.11 25.94 -8.92
N ILE A 145 -2.17 25.91 -7.95
CA ILE A 145 -1.52 27.13 -7.45
C ILE A 145 -0.44 27.59 -8.43
N LEU A 146 0.33 26.64 -8.95
CA LEU A 146 1.48 26.90 -9.83
C LEU A 146 1.05 27.34 -11.23
N ASP A 147 -0.04 26.81 -11.75
CA ASP A 147 -0.60 27.17 -13.05
C ASP A 147 -1.61 28.33 -12.99
N HIS A 148 -1.83 28.87 -11.78
CA HIS A 148 -2.77 29.95 -11.48
C HIS A 148 -4.26 29.60 -11.65
N SER A 149 -4.61 28.33 -11.85
CA SER A 149 -6.00 27.84 -11.93
C SER A 149 -6.81 28.04 -10.64
N VAL A 150 -6.14 28.29 -9.50
CA VAL A 150 -6.81 28.72 -8.25
C VAL A 150 -7.65 29.98 -8.41
N TYR A 151 -7.30 30.91 -9.31
CA TYR A 151 -8.09 32.13 -9.54
C TYR A 151 -9.41 31.84 -10.27
N ASP A 152 -9.50 30.69 -10.96
CA ASP A 152 -10.72 30.17 -11.57
C ASP A 152 -11.50 29.24 -10.62
N TYR A 153 -11.10 29.20 -9.34
CA TYR A 153 -11.66 28.33 -8.31
C TYR A 153 -11.50 26.83 -8.63
N GLN A 154 -10.48 26.44 -9.39
CA GLN A 154 -10.16 25.03 -9.57
C GLN A 154 -9.64 24.42 -8.27
N LEU A 155 -10.11 23.23 -7.96
CA LEU A 155 -9.66 22.44 -6.82
C LEU A 155 -8.61 21.42 -7.29
N PRO A 156 -7.72 20.91 -6.41
CA PRO A 156 -6.74 19.88 -6.78
C PRO A 156 -7.38 18.64 -7.42
N PHE A 157 -8.57 18.26 -6.93
CA PHE A 157 -9.38 17.20 -7.52
C PHE A 157 -10.81 17.70 -7.76
N PRO A 158 -11.37 17.48 -8.97
CA PRO A 158 -12.77 17.78 -9.24
C PRO A 158 -13.69 17.07 -8.25
N ALA A 159 -14.53 17.84 -7.56
CA ALA A 159 -15.45 17.33 -6.57
C ALA A 159 -16.71 18.21 -6.49
N TRP A 160 -17.85 17.56 -6.25
CA TRP A 160 -19.10 18.26 -6.04
C TRP A 160 -19.33 18.53 -4.56
N TYR A 161 -19.74 19.76 -4.22
CA TYR A 161 -20.15 20.13 -2.87
C TYR A 161 -21.58 20.68 -2.88
N PRO A 162 -22.41 20.37 -1.86
CA PRO A 162 -23.80 20.83 -1.76
C PRO A 162 -23.93 22.32 -1.40
N PHE A 163 -22.85 23.09 -1.49
CA PHE A 163 -22.78 24.50 -1.17
C PHE A 163 -21.85 25.20 -2.15
N ASN A 164 -22.03 26.50 -2.33
CA ASN A 164 -21.13 27.29 -3.17
C ASN A 164 -19.79 27.46 -2.46
N PHE A 165 -18.79 26.68 -2.89
CA PHE A 165 -17.43 26.78 -2.35
C PHE A 165 -16.61 27.90 -2.99
N LYS A 166 -17.07 28.54 -4.07
CA LYS A 166 -16.32 29.59 -4.81
C LYS A 166 -16.32 30.96 -4.12
N VAL A 167 -16.66 31.01 -2.83
CA VAL A 167 -16.68 32.25 -2.03
C VAL A 167 -15.64 32.15 -0.93
N SER A 168 -14.85 33.20 -0.73
CA SER A 168 -13.89 33.26 0.37
C SER A 168 -14.62 33.47 1.71
N PRO A 169 -14.25 32.79 2.82
CA PRO A 169 -13.10 31.88 2.99
C PRO A 169 -13.40 30.40 2.71
N VAL A 170 -14.58 30.06 2.15
CA VAL A 170 -15.02 28.67 1.95
C VAL A 170 -14.14 27.94 0.94
N TYR A 171 -13.72 28.62 -0.14
CA TYR A 171 -12.84 28.05 -1.15
C TYR A 171 -11.53 27.55 -0.51
N GLU A 172 -10.91 28.39 0.30
CA GLU A 172 -9.64 28.13 0.97
C GLU A 172 -9.78 26.98 1.98
N ILE A 173 -10.91 26.92 2.70
CA ILE A 173 -11.22 25.82 3.63
C ILE A 173 -11.37 24.49 2.86
N VAL A 174 -12.10 24.49 1.74
CA VAL A 174 -12.31 23.30 0.92
C VAL A 174 -11.00 22.84 0.28
N TYR A 175 -10.21 23.77 -0.24
CA TYR A 175 -8.90 23.49 -0.81
C TYR A 175 -7.97 22.83 0.22
N PHE A 176 -7.89 23.41 1.42
CA PHE A 176 -7.08 22.87 2.51
C PHE A 176 -7.58 21.49 2.98
N TYR A 177 -8.90 21.30 3.04
CA TYR A 177 -9.50 20.01 3.32
C TYR A 177 -9.14 18.96 2.26
N GLN A 178 -9.23 19.29 0.97
CA GLN A 178 -8.84 18.37 -0.10
C GLN A 178 -7.36 18.03 -0.01
N ALA A 179 -6.49 19.03 0.18
CA ALA A 179 -5.05 18.78 0.33
C ALA A 179 -4.77 17.78 1.46
N ILE A 180 -5.33 17.99 2.66
CA ILE A 180 -5.16 17.03 3.78
C ILE A 180 -5.73 15.65 3.42
N SER A 181 -6.90 15.60 2.80
CA SER A 181 -7.58 14.36 2.44
C SER A 181 -6.75 13.54 1.44
N THR A 182 -6.24 14.17 0.39
CA THR A 182 -5.37 13.54 -0.61
C THR A 182 -4.08 13.03 0.03
N TRP A 183 -3.44 13.82 0.89
CA TRP A 183 -2.24 13.37 1.62
C TRP A 183 -2.54 12.18 2.53
N TYR A 184 -3.66 12.22 3.26
CA TYR A 184 -4.09 11.13 4.13
C TYR A 184 -4.33 9.85 3.32
N LEU A 185 -5.10 9.95 2.24
CA LEU A 185 -5.43 8.82 1.36
C LEU A 185 -4.18 8.26 0.69
N GLY A 186 -3.29 9.13 0.21
CA GLY A 186 -2.04 8.73 -0.41
C GLY A 186 -1.09 8.00 0.54
N VAL A 187 -0.91 8.51 1.76
CA VAL A 187 -0.14 7.82 2.81
C VAL A 187 -0.76 6.48 3.16
N ALA A 188 -2.09 6.42 3.32
CA ALA A 188 -2.79 5.16 3.56
C ALA A 188 -2.56 4.16 2.43
N HIS A 189 -2.78 4.57 1.17
CA HIS A 189 -2.70 3.71 0.00
C HIS A 189 -1.30 3.12 -0.17
N VAL A 190 -0.28 3.97 -0.23
CA VAL A 190 1.13 3.59 -0.39
C VAL A 190 1.57 2.61 0.71
N ASN A 191 1.24 2.89 1.97
CA ASN A 191 1.72 2.07 3.07
C ASN A 191 0.94 0.74 3.20
N MET A 192 -0.32 0.68 2.77
CA MET A 192 -1.04 -0.59 2.69
C MET A 192 -0.40 -1.53 1.65
N ASP A 193 -0.06 -1.01 0.47
CA ASP A 193 0.60 -1.80 -0.58
C ASP A 193 1.98 -2.28 -0.15
N LEU A 194 2.80 -1.38 0.40
CA LEU A 194 4.14 -1.73 0.86
C LEU A 194 4.13 -2.73 2.02
N LEU A 195 3.08 -2.73 2.86
CA LEU A 195 2.93 -3.76 3.90
C LEU A 195 2.57 -5.12 3.29
N MET A 196 1.65 -5.16 2.33
CA MET A 196 1.31 -6.41 1.63
C MET A 196 2.53 -6.98 0.92
N ALA A 197 3.29 -6.15 0.22
CA ALA A 197 4.57 -6.50 -0.37
C ALA A 197 5.59 -7.01 0.68
N ALA A 198 5.66 -6.40 1.87
CA ALA A 198 6.52 -6.86 2.95
C ALA A 198 6.15 -8.26 3.45
N LEU A 199 4.85 -8.55 3.60
CA LEU A 199 4.38 -9.88 3.99
C LEU A 199 4.76 -10.95 2.95
N MET A 200 4.68 -10.59 1.67
CA MET A 200 5.10 -11.45 0.57
C MET A 200 6.61 -11.71 0.61
N LEU A 201 7.43 -10.65 0.74
CA LEU A 201 8.87 -10.77 0.94
C LEU A 201 9.20 -11.69 2.12
N PHE A 202 8.58 -11.47 3.27
CA PHE A 202 8.85 -12.28 4.46
C PHE A 202 8.50 -13.75 4.25
N ALA A 203 7.47 -14.07 3.47
CA ALA A 203 7.18 -15.46 3.10
C ALA A 203 8.32 -16.05 2.26
N GLY A 204 8.81 -15.32 1.26
CA GLY A 204 9.93 -15.73 0.42
C GLY A 204 11.22 -15.95 1.21
N VAL A 205 11.64 -14.97 2.00
CA VAL A 205 12.85 -15.05 2.83
C VAL A 205 12.82 -16.27 3.76
N GLN A 206 11.65 -16.63 4.30
CA GLN A 206 11.53 -17.80 5.17
C GLN A 206 11.73 -19.12 4.42
N CYS A 207 11.38 -19.17 3.13
CA CYS A 207 11.74 -20.31 2.28
C CYS A 207 13.25 -20.41 2.09
N ASP A 208 13.96 -19.30 1.91
CA ASP A 208 15.43 -19.33 1.77
C ASP A 208 16.13 -19.79 3.04
N ILE A 209 15.66 -19.32 4.22
CA ILE A 209 16.14 -19.80 5.52
C ILE A 209 15.92 -21.32 5.63
N LEU A 210 14.75 -21.82 5.25
CA LEU A 210 14.47 -23.25 5.29
C LEU A 210 15.39 -24.03 4.33
N CYS A 211 15.58 -23.56 3.10
CA CYS A 211 16.49 -24.15 2.13
C CYS A 211 17.93 -24.23 2.65
N HIS A 212 18.43 -23.14 3.26
CA HIS A 212 19.77 -23.11 3.86
C HIS A 212 19.90 -24.14 4.98
N ARG A 213 18.93 -24.20 5.90
CA ARG A 213 18.90 -25.19 6.98
C ARG A 213 18.92 -26.62 6.43
N LEU A 214 18.05 -26.93 5.45
CA LEU A 214 17.98 -28.27 4.85
C LEU A 214 19.29 -28.69 4.17
N LYS A 215 19.99 -27.77 3.49
CA LYS A 215 21.30 -28.05 2.88
C LYS A 215 22.38 -28.35 3.92
N ASN A 216 22.37 -27.62 5.03
CA ASN A 216 23.35 -27.84 6.11
C ASN A 216 23.10 -29.16 6.86
N LEU A 217 21.85 -29.65 6.93
CA LEU A 217 21.54 -30.98 7.48
C LEU A 217 22.22 -32.12 6.70
N THR A 218 22.25 -32.02 5.36
CA THR A 218 22.84 -33.07 4.53
C THR A 218 24.36 -33.19 4.69
N GLU A 219 25.04 -32.14 5.13
CA GLU A 219 26.50 -32.13 5.32
C GLU A 219 26.92 -32.69 6.70
N LEU A 220 26.07 -32.58 7.72
CA LEU A 220 26.37 -32.90 9.13
C LEU A 220 25.84 -34.27 9.58
N SER A 221 25.85 -35.26 8.69
CA SER A 221 25.29 -36.65 8.73
C SER A 221 25.28 -37.52 10.03
N LYS A 222 25.48 -36.99 11.25
CA LYS A 222 25.51 -37.75 12.52
C LYS A 222 24.65 -37.21 13.67
N GLU A 223 24.07 -36.01 13.57
CA GLU A 223 23.12 -35.47 14.57
C GLU A 223 21.89 -34.98 13.80
N SER A 224 20.73 -35.68 13.76
CA SER A 224 19.72 -35.20 12.79
C SER A 224 18.23 -35.47 13.01
N ASP A 225 17.78 -36.32 13.95
CA ASP A 225 16.31 -36.52 14.07
C ASP A 225 15.60 -35.27 14.61
N ASN A 226 16.22 -34.59 15.58
CA ASN A 226 15.68 -33.36 16.14
C ASN A 226 15.74 -32.19 15.14
N GLU A 227 16.83 -32.06 14.38
CA GLU A 227 17.01 -30.94 13.44
C GLU A 227 16.13 -31.08 12.19
N ILE A 228 15.95 -32.31 11.67
CA ILE A 228 14.95 -32.61 10.63
C ILE A 228 13.56 -32.28 11.14
N THR A 229 13.24 -32.69 12.37
CA THR A 229 11.95 -32.38 13.00
C THR A 229 11.72 -30.88 13.11
N GLU A 230 12.75 -30.09 13.43
CA GLU A 230 12.66 -28.62 13.44
C GLU A 230 12.41 -28.03 12.05
N CYS A 231 13.10 -28.52 11.01
CA CYS A 231 12.88 -28.08 9.63
C CYS A 231 11.46 -28.40 9.15
N ILE A 232 10.94 -29.60 9.45
CA ILE A 232 9.56 -29.98 9.14
C ILE A 232 8.57 -29.05 9.85
N LYS A 233 8.77 -28.77 11.15
CA LYS A 233 7.94 -27.83 11.91
C LYS A 233 8.01 -26.41 11.34
N HIS A 234 9.20 -25.95 10.93
CA HIS A 234 9.37 -24.63 10.30
C HIS A 234 8.65 -24.55 8.96
N HIS A 235 8.81 -25.56 8.10
CA HIS A 235 8.11 -25.67 6.82
C HIS A 235 6.57 -25.62 6.99
N GLN A 236 6.03 -26.38 7.94
CA GLN A 236 4.59 -26.34 8.26
C GLN A 236 4.11 -24.95 8.67
N LYS A 237 4.92 -24.23 9.47
CA LYS A 237 4.59 -22.85 9.87
C LYS A 237 4.70 -21.88 8.68
N ILE A 238 5.66 -22.06 7.77
CA ILE A 238 5.76 -21.28 6.53
C ILE A 238 4.50 -21.47 5.69
N ILE A 239 4.06 -22.71 5.46
CA ILE A 239 2.81 -23.01 4.73
C ILE A 239 1.61 -22.28 5.37
N SER A 240 1.48 -22.37 6.70
CA SER A 240 0.41 -21.69 7.42
C SER A 240 0.50 -20.17 7.28
N PHE A 241 1.69 -19.59 7.39
CA PHE A 241 1.94 -18.16 7.23
C PHE A 241 1.59 -17.69 5.81
N THR A 242 2.10 -18.36 4.78
CA THR A 242 1.85 -18.03 3.37
C THR A 242 0.37 -18.15 3.01
N LYS A 243 -0.35 -19.16 3.54
CA LYS A 243 -1.80 -19.29 3.32
C LYS A 243 -2.59 -18.11 3.88
N GLU A 244 -2.24 -17.66 5.09
CA GLU A 244 -2.88 -16.50 5.72
C GLU A 244 -2.50 -15.19 5.03
N CYS A 245 -1.23 -15.02 4.65
CA CYS A 245 -0.78 -13.90 3.81
C CYS A 245 -1.56 -13.86 2.50
N ASN A 246 -1.65 -14.98 1.78
CA ASN A 246 -2.40 -15.08 0.52
C ASN A 246 -3.87 -14.70 0.71
N THR A 247 -4.51 -15.21 1.77
CA THR A 247 -5.91 -14.86 2.09
C THR A 247 -6.09 -13.36 2.31
N PHE A 248 -5.12 -12.71 2.96
CA PHE A 248 -5.14 -11.27 3.22
C PHE A 248 -4.86 -10.44 1.96
N VAL A 249 -3.90 -10.83 1.13
CA VAL A 249 -3.48 -10.03 -0.03
C VAL A 249 -4.33 -10.28 -1.29
N ASN A 250 -4.87 -11.48 -1.49
CA ASN A 250 -5.44 -11.92 -2.77
C ASN A 250 -6.54 -10.98 -3.31
N MET A 251 -7.58 -10.70 -2.53
CA MET A 251 -8.67 -9.82 -2.99
C MET A 251 -8.23 -8.37 -3.19
N MET A 252 -7.23 -7.92 -2.43
CA MET A 252 -6.67 -6.57 -2.57
C MET A 252 -5.84 -6.43 -3.84
N VAL A 253 -5.05 -7.45 -4.16
CA VAL A 253 -4.31 -7.54 -5.42
C VAL A 253 -5.28 -7.58 -6.60
N LEU A 254 -6.34 -8.40 -6.53
CA LEU A 254 -7.38 -8.41 -7.58
C LEU A 254 -7.98 -7.01 -7.81
N GLY A 255 -8.37 -6.33 -6.73
CA GLY A 255 -8.88 -4.96 -6.81
C GLY A 255 -7.86 -3.99 -7.41
N GLN A 256 -6.57 -4.13 -7.07
CA GLN A 256 -5.48 -3.34 -7.63
C GLN A 256 -5.35 -3.53 -9.14
N PHE A 257 -5.39 -4.75 -9.65
CA PHE A 257 -5.32 -5.01 -11.08
C PHE A 257 -6.55 -4.45 -11.80
N CYS A 258 -7.76 -4.65 -11.28
CA CYS A 258 -8.97 -4.11 -11.90
C CYS A 258 -8.94 -2.57 -11.97
N SER A 259 -8.73 -1.91 -10.83
CA SER A 259 -8.66 -0.45 -10.75
C SER A 259 -7.50 0.13 -11.57
N GLY A 260 -6.33 -0.50 -11.48
CA GLY A 260 -5.13 -0.08 -12.20
C GLY A 260 -5.28 -0.17 -13.70
N LEU A 261 -5.82 -1.28 -14.22
CA LEU A 261 -6.07 -1.44 -15.66
C LEU A 261 -7.09 -0.45 -16.20
N THR A 262 -8.19 -0.23 -15.47
CA THR A 262 -9.19 0.79 -15.85
C THR A 262 -8.58 2.18 -15.87
N SER A 263 -7.88 2.57 -14.80
CA SER A 263 -7.28 3.89 -14.68
C SER A 263 -6.19 4.11 -15.74
N GLN A 264 -5.37 3.10 -16.00
CA GLN A 264 -4.32 3.16 -17.00
C GLN A 264 -4.89 3.26 -18.43
N ALA A 265 -5.96 2.53 -18.75
CA ALA A 265 -6.61 2.61 -20.05
C ALA A 265 -7.17 4.01 -20.31
N LEU A 266 -7.86 4.60 -19.33
CA LEU A 266 -8.40 5.95 -19.43
C LEU A 266 -7.31 7.02 -19.51
N CYS A 267 -6.27 6.95 -18.68
CA CYS A 267 -5.16 7.91 -18.77
C CYS A 267 -4.36 7.81 -20.07
N MET A 268 -4.22 6.62 -20.65
CA MET A 268 -3.59 6.48 -21.96
C MET A 268 -4.43 7.09 -23.08
N PHE A 269 -5.77 7.03 -22.96
CA PHE A 269 -6.67 7.75 -23.85
C PHE A 269 -6.47 9.26 -23.71
N GLU A 270 -6.49 9.80 -22.48
CA GLU A 270 -6.25 11.22 -22.21
C GLU A 270 -4.89 11.70 -22.74
N LEU A 271 -3.82 10.93 -22.54
CA LEU A 271 -2.49 11.20 -23.08
C LEU A 271 -2.44 11.32 -24.62
N SER A 272 -3.41 10.71 -25.33
CA SER A 272 -3.51 10.80 -26.79
C SER A 272 -4.27 12.04 -27.27
N VAL A 273 -5.01 12.69 -26.37
CA VAL A 273 -5.87 13.85 -26.65
C VAL A 273 -5.22 15.15 -26.20
N VAL A 274 -4.61 15.17 -25.00
CA VAL A 274 -3.99 16.38 -24.44
C VAL A 274 -2.80 16.86 -25.26
N GLY A 275 -2.54 18.17 -25.21
CA GLY A 275 -1.42 18.78 -25.93
C GLY A 275 -0.07 18.20 -25.49
N PHE A 276 0.80 17.88 -26.46
CA PHE A 276 2.14 17.36 -26.17
C PHE A 276 2.96 18.35 -25.33
N MET A 277 3.61 17.86 -24.28
CA MET A 277 4.38 18.65 -23.29
C MET A 277 3.55 19.71 -22.53
N SER A 278 2.22 19.59 -22.55
CA SER A 278 1.37 20.35 -21.62
C SER A 278 1.57 19.87 -20.18
N ASN A 279 1.12 20.68 -19.23
CA ASN A 279 1.14 20.30 -17.83
C ASN A 279 0.26 19.07 -17.53
N GLU A 280 -0.88 18.96 -18.21
CA GLU A 280 -1.79 17.81 -18.12
C GLU A 280 -1.11 16.55 -18.65
N PHE A 281 -0.38 16.65 -19.76
CA PHE A 281 0.40 15.54 -20.31
C PHE A 281 1.38 14.96 -19.28
N TYR A 282 2.12 15.82 -18.58
CA TYR A 282 3.03 15.35 -17.52
C TYR A 282 2.28 14.73 -16.35
N SER A 283 1.15 15.30 -15.95
CA SER A 283 0.33 14.78 -14.84
C SER A 283 -0.17 13.37 -15.13
N TYR A 284 -0.72 13.13 -16.32
CA TYR A 284 -1.15 11.80 -16.74
C TYR A 284 0.02 10.83 -16.94
N LEU A 285 1.16 11.29 -17.48
CA LEU A 285 2.35 10.46 -17.65
C LEU A 285 2.89 9.97 -16.30
N PHE A 286 3.00 10.86 -15.31
CA PHE A 286 3.43 10.50 -13.96
C PHE A 286 2.42 9.56 -13.30
N TYR A 287 1.12 9.77 -13.50
CA TYR A 287 0.09 8.89 -12.97
C TYR A 287 0.15 7.48 -13.57
N VAL A 288 0.27 7.35 -14.89
CA VAL A 288 0.45 6.05 -15.58
C VAL A 288 1.72 5.35 -15.09
N GLY A 289 2.82 6.08 -14.94
CA GLY A 289 4.06 5.55 -14.36
C GLY A 289 3.85 5.03 -12.94
N ALA A 290 3.18 5.80 -12.08
CA ALA A 290 2.90 5.41 -10.70
C ALA A 290 2.06 4.13 -10.60
N VAL A 291 0.97 4.04 -11.37
CA VAL A 291 0.11 2.84 -11.42
C VAL A 291 0.89 1.62 -11.94
N THR A 292 1.73 1.81 -12.96
CA THR A 292 2.57 0.73 -13.50
C THR A 292 3.53 0.18 -12.46
N VAL A 293 4.24 1.06 -11.73
CA VAL A 293 5.16 0.65 -10.65
C VAL A 293 4.40 -0.05 -9.53
N GLN A 294 3.19 0.42 -9.20
CA GLN A 294 2.34 -0.19 -8.18
C GLN A 294 1.92 -1.63 -8.56
N ILE A 295 1.53 -1.87 -9.81
CA ILE A 295 1.23 -3.22 -10.31
C ILE A 295 2.50 -4.09 -10.31
N PHE A 296 3.61 -3.55 -10.81
CA PHE A 296 4.89 -4.24 -10.87
C PHE A 296 5.37 -4.70 -9.49
N LEU A 297 5.15 -3.90 -8.44
CA LEU A 297 5.47 -4.24 -7.05
C LEU A 297 4.87 -5.62 -6.67
N TYR A 298 3.59 -5.83 -6.94
CA TYR A 298 2.91 -7.09 -6.64
C TYR A 298 3.42 -8.25 -7.48
N CYS A 299 3.62 -8.02 -8.78
CA CYS A 299 4.17 -9.03 -9.69
C CYS A 299 5.58 -9.48 -9.25
N TRP A 300 6.43 -8.53 -8.88
CA TRP A 300 7.80 -8.80 -8.46
C TRP A 300 7.83 -9.70 -7.22
N PHE A 301 7.18 -9.28 -6.14
CA PHE A 301 7.17 -10.08 -4.91
C PHE A 301 6.41 -11.41 -5.08
N GLY A 302 5.40 -11.47 -5.94
CA GLY A 302 4.71 -12.71 -6.28
C GLY A 302 5.64 -13.71 -6.96
N ASN A 303 6.36 -13.25 -7.99
CA ASN A 303 7.35 -14.04 -8.71
C ASN A 303 8.49 -14.51 -7.80
N GLU A 304 9.01 -13.63 -6.95
CA GLU A 304 10.09 -13.99 -6.02
C GLU A 304 9.68 -15.12 -5.07
N ILE A 305 8.46 -15.10 -4.53
CA ILE A 305 7.98 -16.22 -3.70
C ILE A 305 7.94 -17.52 -4.52
N GLU A 306 7.42 -17.47 -5.74
CA GLU A 306 7.29 -18.66 -6.58
C GLU A 306 8.65 -19.30 -6.89
N LEU A 307 9.64 -18.49 -7.25
CA LEU A 307 11.02 -18.94 -7.47
C LEU A 307 11.61 -19.58 -6.21
N LYS A 308 11.46 -18.93 -5.06
CA LYS A 308 12.00 -19.42 -3.78
C LYS A 308 11.34 -20.71 -3.31
N VAL A 309 10.04 -20.85 -3.53
CA VAL A 309 9.31 -22.09 -3.26
C VAL A 309 9.80 -23.21 -4.17
N SER A 310 10.10 -22.94 -5.44
CA SER A 310 10.63 -23.95 -6.37
C SER A 310 12.01 -24.49 -6.00
N HIS A 311 12.78 -23.77 -5.18
CA HIS A 311 14.06 -24.24 -4.65
C HIS A 311 13.93 -25.12 -3.40
N VAL A 312 12.76 -25.11 -2.74
CA VAL A 312 12.48 -25.96 -1.57
C VAL A 312 12.07 -27.38 -1.99
N TYR A 313 11.43 -27.52 -3.16
CA TYR A 313 10.89 -28.77 -3.70
C TYR A 313 11.80 -29.35 -4.80
#